data_AF-A0AAU7VST3-F1
#
_entry.id   AF-A0AAU7VST3-F1
#
_cell.length_a   1.000
_cell.length_b   1.000
_cell.length_c   1.000
_cell.angle_alpha   90.00
_cell.angle_beta   90.00
_cell.angle_gamma   90.00
#
_symmetry.space_group_name_H-M   'P 1'
#
loop_
_entity.id
_entity.type
_entity.pdbx_description
1 polymer ?
#
loop_
_entity_poly.entity_id
_entity_poly.type
_entity_poly.pdbx_seq_one_letter_code
_entity_poly.pdbx_strand_id
1 'polypeptide(L)'
;MTYAGDSSIDARVREVVADYGRRQTRLFLTFAVVEGAVLAVLVAVIYGFGLIDPEIGIWYIVAVAVIGGFLLSMFLVRLMQARTRAIAQAKGENPLF
;
A
#
# COMPACT_ATOMS: atom_id res chain seq x y z
N MET A 1 40.07 -10.67 3.57
CA MET A 1 39.38 -11.66 2.73
C MET A 1 37.88 -11.44 2.89
N THR A 2 37.28 -10.64 2.01
CA THR A 2 35.87 -10.20 2.07
C THR A 2 35.21 -10.64 0.77
N TYR A 3 34.82 -11.92 0.61
CA TYR A 3 34.64 -12.40 -0.77
C TYR A 3 33.60 -13.49 -1.09
N ALA A 4 32.61 -13.75 -0.24
CA ALA A 4 31.45 -14.56 -0.71
C ALA A 4 30.19 -14.29 0.11
N GLY A 5 30.34 -14.22 1.44
CA GLY A 5 29.27 -13.95 2.39
C GLY A 5 28.54 -12.63 2.12
N ASP A 6 29.26 -11.50 2.10
CA ASP A 6 28.67 -10.17 1.88
C ASP A 6 27.97 -10.04 0.52
N SER A 7 28.57 -10.57 -0.56
CA SER A 7 27.93 -10.54 -1.88
C SER A 7 26.60 -11.32 -1.93
N SER A 8 26.52 -12.42 -1.18
CA SER A 8 25.32 -13.25 -1.10
C SER A 8 24.23 -12.63 -0.21
N ILE A 9 24.61 -11.83 0.79
CA ILE A 9 23.70 -11.12 1.67
C ILE A 9 23.13 -9.90 0.94
N ASP A 10 23.98 -9.12 0.25
CA ASP A 10 23.55 -7.98 -0.56
C ASP A 10 22.61 -8.40 -1.70
N ALA A 11 22.87 -9.54 -2.34
CA ALA A 11 21.98 -10.11 -3.35
C ALA A 11 20.59 -10.43 -2.77
N ARG A 12 20.55 -11.09 -1.60
CA ARG A 12 19.30 -11.43 -0.90
C ARG A 12 18.52 -10.19 -0.45
N VAL A 13 19.20 -9.18 0.09
CA VAL A 13 18.56 -7.91 0.49
C VAL A 13 17.99 -7.18 -0.73
N ARG A 14 18.72 -7.15 -1.85
CA ARG A 14 18.26 -6.50 -3.08
C ARG A 14 17.01 -7.19 -3.66
N GLU A 15 16.95 -8.51 -3.63
CA GLU A 15 15.79 -9.29 -4.02
C GLU A 15 14.56 -8.96 -3.14
N VAL A 16 14.74 -8.95 -1.81
CA VAL A 16 13.68 -8.55 -0.87
C VAL A 16 13.18 -7.13 -1.17
N VAL A 17 14.08 -6.17 -1.41
CA VAL A 17 13.66 -4.80 -1.74
C VAL A 17 12.85 -4.74 -3.03
N ALA A 18 13.27 -5.44 -4.09
CA ALA A 18 12.56 -5.47 -5.36
C ALA A 18 11.15 -6.09 -5.23
N ASP A 19 11.03 -7.19 -4.47
CA ASP A 19 9.76 -7.86 -4.24
C ASP A 19 8.77 -7.02 -3.45
N TYR A 20 9.22 -6.37 -2.38
CA TYR A 20 8.37 -5.46 -1.61
C TYR A 20 8.00 -4.21 -2.41
N GLY A 21 8.89 -3.72 -3.29
CA GLY A 21 8.56 -2.66 -4.24
C GLY A 21 7.41 -3.05 -5.17
N ARG A 22 7.47 -4.24 -5.79
CA ARG A 22 6.38 -4.76 -6.64
C ARG A 22 5.07 -4.90 -5.86
N ARG A 23 5.11 -5.41 -4.63
CA ARG A 23 3.94 -5.53 -3.74
C ARG A 23 3.33 -4.17 -3.42
N GLN A 24 4.17 -3.16 -3.15
CA GLN A 24 3.72 -1.79 -2.89
C GLN A 24 3.03 -1.19 -4.12
N THR A 25 3.63 -1.30 -5.30
CA THR A 25 3.02 -0.82 -6.55
C THR A 25 1.69 -1.51 -6.84
N ARG A 26 1.62 -2.83 -6.68
CA ARG A 26 0.37 -3.59 -6.88
C ARG A 26 -0.72 -3.18 -5.90
N LEU A 27 -0.37 -2.93 -4.63
CA LEU A 27 -1.29 -2.45 -3.61
C LEU A 27 -1.85 -1.08 -3.99
N PHE A 28 -0.98 -0.15 -4.39
CA PHE A 28 -1.38 1.19 -4.81
C PHE A 28 -2.29 1.16 -6.06
N LEU A 29 -1.93 0.38 -7.07
CA LEU A 29 -2.74 0.24 -8.29
C LEU A 29 -4.11 -0.36 -7.98
N THR A 30 -4.16 -1.44 -7.20
CA THR A 30 -5.42 -2.06 -6.79
C THR A 30 -6.28 -1.07 -6.02
N PHE A 31 -5.70 -0.35 -5.07
CA PHE A 31 -6.40 0.68 -4.30
C PHE A 31 -6.94 1.79 -5.21
N ALA A 32 -6.11 2.35 -6.10
CA ALA A 32 -6.52 3.44 -6.98
C ALA A 32 -7.67 3.03 -7.92
N VAL A 33 -7.64 1.80 -8.44
CA VAL A 33 -8.71 1.29 -9.31
C VAL A 33 -10.02 1.12 -8.53
N VAL A 34 -9.96 0.54 -7.33
CA VAL A 34 -11.16 0.29 -6.51
C VAL A 34 -11.72 1.62 -5.97
N GLU A 35 -10.89 2.40 -5.30
CA GLU A 35 -11.28 3.69 -4.71
C GLU A 35 -11.79 4.66 -5.79
N GLY A 36 -11.07 4.75 -6.91
CA GLY A 36 -11.47 5.59 -8.04
C GLY A 36 -12.81 5.17 -8.63
N ALA A 37 -13.08 3.87 -8.77
CA ALA A 37 -14.37 3.39 -9.23
C ALA A 37 -15.51 3.72 -8.25
N VAL A 38 -15.28 3.54 -6.95
CA VAL A 38 -16.26 3.88 -5.89
C VAL A 38 -16.58 5.37 -5.91
N LEU A 39 -15.56 6.23 -5.96
CA LEU A 39 -15.73 7.68 -6.01
C LEU A 39 -16.43 8.12 -7.30
N ALA A 40 -16.09 7.52 -8.45
CA ALA A 40 -16.75 7.81 -9.72
C ALA A 40 -18.24 7.46 -9.68
N VAL A 41 -18.61 6.32 -9.09
CA VAL A 41 -20.01 5.93 -8.89
C VAL A 41 -20.74 6.93 -7.99
N LEU A 42 -20.12 7.34 -6.87
CA LEU A 42 -20.72 8.35 -6.00
C LEU A 42 -20.97 9.66 -6.72
N VAL A 43 -19.98 10.14 -7.48
CA VAL A 43 -20.12 11.36 -8.29
C VAL A 43 -21.26 11.22 -9.31
N ALA A 44 -21.35 10.09 -10.01
CA ALA A 44 -22.43 9.85 -10.96
C ALA A 44 -23.80 9.82 -10.28
N VAL A 45 -23.92 9.19 -9.12
CA VAL A 45 -25.17 9.11 -8.34
C VAL A 45 -25.62 10.49 -7.84
N ILE A 46 -24.70 11.27 -7.27
CA ILE A 46 -24.99 12.57 -6.65
C ILE A 46 -25.22 13.64 -7.73
N TYR A 47 -24.27 13.79 -8.66
CA TYR A 47 -24.27 14.91 -9.60
C TYR A 47 -24.81 14.55 -10.98
N GLY A 48 -24.68 13.29 -11.41
CA GLY A 48 -25.15 12.84 -12.72
C GLY A 48 -26.64 12.50 -12.73
N PHE A 49 -27.10 11.73 -11.76
CA PHE A 49 -28.49 11.29 -11.64
C PHE A 49 -29.32 12.12 -10.65
N GLY A 50 -28.68 12.93 -9.79
CA GLY A 50 -29.39 13.75 -8.80
C GLY A 50 -30.16 12.94 -7.76
N LEU A 51 -29.72 11.71 -7.47
CA LEU A 51 -30.40 10.80 -6.53
C LEU A 51 -30.24 11.24 -5.06
N ILE A 52 -29.23 12.07 -4.79
CA ILE A 52 -28.86 12.56 -3.46
C ILE A 52 -28.61 14.06 -3.58
N ASP A 53 -29.06 14.83 -2.59
CA ASP A 53 -28.76 16.26 -2.50
C ASP A 53 -27.24 16.50 -2.51
N PRO A 54 -26.69 17.34 -3.41
CA PRO A 54 -25.27 17.65 -3.48
C PRO A 54 -24.63 18.12 -2.18
N GLU A 55 -25.36 18.88 -1.35
CA GLU A 55 -24.85 19.42 -0.09
C GLU A 55 -24.57 18.31 0.94
N ILE A 56 -25.35 17.23 0.90
CA ILE A 56 -25.15 16.04 1.73
C ILE A 56 -24.21 15.05 1.01
N GLY A 57 -24.37 14.92 -0.31
CA GLY A 57 -23.60 14.05 -1.19
C GLY A 57 -22.10 14.21 -1.04
N ILE A 58 -21.63 15.46 -0.95
CA ILE A 58 -20.21 15.75 -0.80
C ILE A 58 -19.60 15.13 0.46
N TRP A 59 -20.35 15.04 1.55
CA TRP A 59 -19.87 14.42 2.78
C TRP A 59 -19.67 12.91 2.64
N TYR A 60 -20.44 12.23 1.80
CA TYR A 60 -20.21 10.81 1.50
C TYR A 60 -18.91 10.62 0.71
N ILE A 61 -18.65 11.47 -0.28
CA ILE A 61 -17.40 11.44 -1.07
C ILE A 61 -16.20 11.69 -0.14
N VAL A 62 -16.28 12.70 0.72
CA VAL A 62 -15.24 13.01 1.70
C VAL A 62 -15.01 11.85 2.67
N ALA A 63 -16.09 11.28 3.21
CA ALA A 63 -15.99 10.15 4.14
C ALA A 63 -15.30 8.94 3.50
N VAL A 64 -15.68 8.59 2.27
CA VAL A 64 -15.04 7.50 1.52
C VAL A 64 -13.56 7.79 1.29
N ALA A 65 -13.21 8.98 0.78
CA ALA A 65 -11.83 9.34 0.52
C ALA A 65 -10.95 9.32 1.79
N VAL A 66 -11.50 9.77 2.93
CA VAL A 66 -10.81 9.73 4.22
C VAL A 66 -10.60 8.30 4.69
N ILE A 67 -11.63 7.45 4.63
CA ILE A 67 -11.54 6.05 5.03
C ILE A 67 -10.57 5.28 4.11
N GLY A 68 -10.70 5.46 2.79
CA GLY A 68 -9.82 4.85 1.80
C GLY A 68 -8.36 5.26 2.02
N GLY A 69 -8.09 6.56 2.16
CA GLY A 69 -6.76 7.08 2.45
C GLY A 69 -6.18 6.55 3.75
N PHE A 70 -7.00 6.45 4.81
CA PHE A 70 -6.59 5.88 6.09
C PHE A 70 -6.21 4.39 5.96
N LEU A 71 -7.05 3.59 5.28
CA LEU A 71 -6.79 2.18 5.04
C LEU A 71 -5.51 1.97 4.21
N LEU A 72 -5.32 2.75 3.15
CA LEU A 72 -4.11 2.71 2.34
C LEU A 72 -2.87 3.00 3.19
N SER A 73 -2.91 4.06 4.01
CA SER A 73 -1.83 4.41 4.93
C SER A 73 -1.52 3.26 5.88
N MET A 74 -2.54 2.66 6.49
CA MET A 74 -2.39 1.52 7.39
C MET A 74 -1.73 0.32 6.68
N PHE A 75 -2.16 -0.01 5.46
CA PHE A 75 -1.59 -1.12 4.69
C PHE A 75 -0.14 -0.86 4.27
N LEU A 76 0.19 0.36 3.87
CA LEU A 76 1.55 0.76 3.53
C LEU A 76 2.48 0.64 4.74
N VAL A 77 2.05 1.12 5.91
CA VAL A 77 2.82 0.98 7.16
C VAL A 77 3.07 -0.48 7.50
N ARG A 78 2.03 -1.34 7.40
CA ARG A 78 2.19 -2.79 7.61
C ARG A 78 3.16 -3.42 6.62
N LEU A 79 3.11 -3.03 5.36
CA LEU A 79 4.03 -3.52 4.33
C LEU A 79 5.47 -3.08 4.60
N MET A 80 5.68 -1.83 5.02
CA MET A 80 6.99 -1.30 5.39
C MET A 80 7.57 -2.03 6.61
N GLN A 81 6.77 -2.26 7.65
CA GLN A 81 7.19 -3.04 8.81
C GLN A 81 7.59 -4.46 8.43
N ALA A 82 6.82 -5.11 7.55
CA ALA A 82 7.14 -6.44 7.05
C ALA A 82 8.43 -6.43 6.21
N ARG A 83 8.67 -5.39 5.40
CA ARG A 83 9.92 -5.22 4.64
C ARG A 83 11.12 -5.11 5.57
N THR A 84 11.04 -4.29 6.62
CA THR A 84 12.13 -4.11 7.59
C THR A 84 12.48 -5.42 8.29
N ARG A 85 11.46 -6.18 8.71
CA ARG A 85 11.67 -7.51 9.32
C ARG A 85 12.30 -8.52 8.34
N ALA A 86 11.85 -8.55 7.08
CA ALA A 86 12.41 -9.42 6.07
C ALA A 86 13.86 -9.08 5.72
N ILE A 87 14.22 -7.78 5.72
CA ILE A 87 15.60 -7.34 5.52
C ILE A 87 16.48 -7.77 6.70
N ALA A 88 16.02 -7.61 7.95
CA ALA A 88 16.77 -8.06 9.13
C ALA A 88 17.04 -9.58 9.09
N GLN A 89 16.02 -10.37 8.74
CA GLN A 89 16.16 -11.82 8.52
C GLN A 89 17.15 -12.14 7.39
N ALA A 90 17.08 -11.43 6.26
CA ALA A 90 17.99 -11.64 5.12
C ALA A 90 19.45 -11.30 5.45
N LYS A 91 19.68 -10.39 6.41
CA LYS A 91 21.01 -10.05 6.95
C LYS A 91 21.54 -11.07 7.96
N GLY A 92 20.71 -12.02 8.41
CA GLY A 92 21.10 -13.03 9.40
C GLY A 92 20.93 -12.61 10.85
N GLU A 93 20.28 -11.47 11.13
CA GLU A 93 19.84 -11.11 12.48
C GLU A 93 18.64 -12.00 12.87
N ASN A 94 18.94 -13.17 13.42
CA ASN A 94 17.93 -14.07 13.94
C ASN A 94 17.62 -13.67 15.39
N PRO A 95 16.36 -13.31 15.77
CA PRO A 95 16.02 -12.96 17.16
C PRO A 95 15.99 -14.17 18.12
N LEU A 96 16.56 -15.31 17.74
CA LEU A 96 16.58 -16.56 18.52
C LEU A 96 17.99 -17.04 18.89
N PHE A 97 19.05 -16.31 18.54
CA PHE A 97 20.43 -16.51 19.04
C PHE A 97 21.13 -15.17 19.26
#